data_AF-A0A6A4LNW0-F1
#
_entry.id   AF-A0A6A4LNW0-F1
#
_cell.length_a   1.000
_cell.length_b   1.000
_cell.length_c   1.000
_cell.angle_alpha   90.00
_cell.angle_beta   90.00
_cell.angle_gamma   90.00
#
_symmetry.space_group_name_H-M   'P 1'
#
loop_
_entity.id
_entity.type
_entity.pdbx_description
1 polymer ?
#
loop_
_entity_poly.entity_id
_entity_poly.type
_entity_poly.pdbx_seq_one_letter_code
_entity_poly.pdbx_strand_id
1 'polypeptide(L)'
;MEKTREWKEKQLQKTTLVAADRSYSEQVKLAAIAITLNMRLRSADMPVDMQERALRFTRSLLDSAPAGNHRPSPSLLARSLKKEFDR
;
A
#
# COMPACT_ATOMS: atom_id res chain seq x y z
N MET A 1 -13.69 -25.58 34.35
CA MET A 1 -12.62 -24.96 33.51
C MET A 1 -13.15 -24.35 32.20
N GLU A 2 -14.48 -24.29 31.95
CA GLU A 2 -15.04 -23.77 30.69
C GLU A 2 -15.08 -22.24 30.59
N LYS A 3 -15.34 -21.52 31.69
CA LYS A 3 -15.40 -20.03 31.69
C LYS A 3 -14.12 -19.37 31.16
N THR A 4 -12.96 -20.01 31.33
CA THR A 4 -11.67 -19.51 30.84
C THR A 4 -11.47 -19.73 29.34
N ARG A 5 -12.18 -20.67 28.73
CA ARG A 5 -12.14 -20.93 27.28
C ARG A 5 -13.03 -19.94 26.52
N GLU A 6 -14.26 -19.74 26.99
CA GLU A 6 -15.19 -18.78 26.40
C GLU A 6 -14.65 -17.33 26.43
N TRP A 7 -13.96 -16.95 27.50
CA TRP A 7 -13.35 -15.62 27.59
C TRP A 7 -12.22 -15.44 26.56
N LYS A 8 -11.40 -16.48 26.34
CA LYS A 8 -10.34 -16.47 25.32
C LYS A 8 -10.93 -16.42 23.90
N GLU A 9 -12.01 -17.14 23.62
CA GLU A 9 -12.69 -17.10 22.33
C GLU A 9 -13.31 -15.73 22.03
N LYS A 10 -13.98 -15.12 23.01
CA LYS A 10 -14.51 -13.75 22.87
C LYS A 10 -13.40 -12.71 22.62
N GLN A 11 -12.23 -12.87 23.26
CA GLN A 11 -11.07 -12.01 23.01
C GLN A 11 -10.49 -12.21 21.60
N LEU A 12 -10.41 -13.45 21.13
CA LEU A 12 -9.92 -13.76 19.79
C LEU A 12 -10.83 -13.17 18.72
N GLN A 13 -12.16 -13.33 18.85
CA GLN A 13 -13.16 -12.73 17.94
C GLN A 13 -13.11 -11.20 17.93
N LYS A 14 -12.96 -10.56 19.09
CA LYS A 14 -12.82 -9.11 19.18
C LYS A 14 -11.57 -8.63 18.45
N THR A 15 -10.47 -9.37 18.57
CA THR A 15 -9.18 -9.01 17.96
C THR A 15 -9.22 -9.14 16.44
N THR A 16 -9.85 -10.18 15.90
CA THR A 16 -10.02 -10.34 14.44
C THR A 16 -10.94 -9.27 13.84
N LEU A 17 -12.01 -8.88 14.52
CA LEU A 17 -12.88 -7.79 14.06
C LEU A 17 -12.15 -6.45 14.00
N VAL A 18 -11.35 -6.13 15.03
CA VAL A 18 -10.54 -4.89 15.06
C VAL A 18 -9.45 -4.92 13.98
N ALA A 19 -8.83 -6.07 13.73
CA ALA A 19 -7.85 -6.23 12.65
C ALA A 19 -8.48 -6.08 11.26
N ALA A 20 -9.70 -6.60 11.06
CA ALA A 20 -10.44 -6.47 9.81
C ALA A 20 -10.86 -5.00 9.55
N ASP A 21 -11.33 -4.29 10.57
CA ASP A 21 -11.69 -2.87 10.48
C ASP A 21 -10.46 -1.99 10.17
N ARG A 22 -9.33 -2.27 10.84
CA ARG A 22 -8.06 -1.60 10.55
C ARG A 22 -7.60 -1.84 9.11
N SER A 23 -7.65 -3.08 8.64
CA SER A 23 -7.34 -3.46 7.25
C SER A 23 -8.25 -2.74 6.25
N TYR A 24 -9.56 -2.63 6.55
CA TYR A 24 -10.50 -1.90 5.71
C TYR A 24 -10.17 -0.41 5.65
N SER A 25 -9.88 0.21 6.79
CA SER A 25 -9.51 1.63 6.86
C SER A 25 -8.23 1.94 6.08
N GLU A 26 -7.25 1.03 6.10
CA GLU A 26 -5.99 1.14 5.37
C GLU A 26 -6.19 0.97 3.86
N GLN A 27 -7.05 0.04 3.44
CA GLN A 27 -7.44 -0.12 2.03
C GLN A 27 -8.16 1.12 1.48
N VAL A 28 -9.05 1.73 2.26
CA VAL A 28 -9.75 2.96 1.86
C VAL A 28 -8.76 4.12 1.68
N LYS A 29 -7.79 4.25 2.59
CA LYS A 29 -6.71 5.25 2.47
C LYS A 29 -5.89 5.04 1.20
N LEU A 30 -5.46 3.80 0.93
CA LEU A 30 -4.72 3.47 -0.28
C LEU A 30 -5.52 3.74 -1.55
N ALA A 31 -6.81 3.41 -1.56
CA ALA A 31 -7.69 3.68 -2.69
C ALA A 31 -7.81 5.20 -2.95
N ALA A 32 -7.97 6.00 -1.91
CA ALA A 32 -8.00 7.46 -2.04
C ALA A 32 -6.69 8.03 -2.60
N ILE A 33 -5.54 7.51 -2.14
CA ILE A 33 -4.22 7.89 -2.65
C ILE A 33 -4.08 7.50 -4.12
N ALA A 34 -4.46 6.27 -4.48
CA ALA A 34 -4.37 5.78 -5.86
C ALA A 34 -5.22 6.64 -6.81
N ILE A 35 -6.45 6.99 -6.41
CA ILE A 35 -7.32 7.90 -7.18
C ILE A 35 -6.66 9.27 -7.34
N THR A 36 -6.15 9.86 -6.25
CA THR A 36 -5.51 11.17 -6.25
C THR A 36 -4.28 11.21 -7.18
N LEU A 37 -3.51 10.13 -7.20
CA LEU A 37 -2.31 10.00 -8.03
C LEU A 37 -2.61 9.51 -9.46
N ASN A 38 -3.88 9.30 -9.81
CA ASN A 38 -4.34 8.73 -11.08
C ASN A 38 -3.71 7.35 -11.38
N MET A 39 -3.66 6.49 -10.37
CA MET A 39 -3.12 5.13 -10.42
C MET A 39 -4.21 4.11 -10.08
N ARG A 40 -4.09 2.91 -10.63
CA ARG A 40 -5.00 1.79 -10.34
C ARG A 40 -4.24 0.64 -9.70
N LEU A 41 -4.54 0.38 -8.44
CA LEU A 41 -4.05 -0.81 -7.74
C LEU A 41 -4.77 -2.06 -8.29
N ARG A 42 -4.04 -3.15 -8.54
CA ARG A 42 -4.64 -4.42 -8.99
C ARG A 42 -4.44 -5.55 -7.99
N SER A 43 -3.18 -5.80 -7.64
CA SER A 43 -2.78 -6.79 -6.64
C SER A 43 -1.42 -6.37 -6.11
N ALA A 44 -1.23 -6.53 -4.80
CA ALA A 44 0.04 -6.24 -4.15
C ALA A 44 0.18 -7.11 -2.90
N ASP A 45 1.29 -7.84 -2.81
CA ASP A 45 1.71 -8.56 -1.60
C ASP A 45 2.80 -7.74 -0.89
N MET A 46 2.43 -6.52 -0.50
CA MET A 46 3.30 -5.56 0.19
C MET A 46 2.52 -4.91 1.33
N PRO A 47 3.14 -4.58 2.47
CA PRO A 47 2.47 -3.86 3.54
C PRO A 47 2.03 -2.46 3.08
N VAL A 48 0.95 -1.96 3.68
CA VAL A 48 0.28 -0.70 3.30
C VAL A 48 1.25 0.48 3.22
N ASP A 49 2.14 0.62 4.21
CA ASP A 49 3.13 1.70 4.26
C ASP A 49 4.13 1.64 3.09
N MET A 50 4.47 0.45 2.60
CA MET A 50 5.30 0.28 1.42
C MET A 50 4.53 0.58 0.15
N GLN A 51 3.26 0.18 0.06
CA GLN A 51 2.41 0.50 -1.09
C GLN A 51 2.24 2.01 -1.25
N GLU A 52 1.96 2.72 -0.15
CA GLU A 52 1.84 4.19 -0.15
C GLU A 52 3.14 4.85 -0.64
N ARG A 53 4.29 4.41 -0.12
CA ARG A 53 5.61 4.89 -0.58
C ARG A 53 5.81 4.62 -2.07
N ALA A 54 5.47 3.43 -2.54
CA ALA A 54 5.65 3.05 -3.95
C ALA A 54 4.82 3.94 -4.88
N LEU A 55 3.57 4.22 -4.51
CA LEU A 55 2.68 5.09 -5.27
C LEU A 55 3.24 6.53 -5.36
N ARG A 56 3.59 7.12 -4.21
CA ARG A 56 4.14 8.49 -4.17
C ARG A 56 5.47 8.61 -4.90
N PHE A 57 6.39 7.65 -4.69
CA PHE A 57 7.70 7.66 -5.33
C PHE A 57 7.57 7.50 -6.85
N THR A 58 6.70 6.58 -7.32
CA THR A 58 6.42 6.43 -8.75
C THR A 58 5.91 7.73 -9.35
N ARG A 59 4.98 8.43 -8.68
CA ARG A 59 4.46 9.71 -9.18
C ARG A 59 5.55 10.79 -9.23
N SER A 60 6.38 10.89 -8.20
CA SER A 60 7.53 11.82 -8.17
C SER A 60 8.50 11.57 -9.33
N LEU A 61 8.77 10.31 -9.67
CA LEU A 61 9.60 9.95 -10.83
C LEU A 61 8.96 10.36 -12.16
N LEU A 62 7.64 10.28 -12.27
CA LEU A 62 6.91 10.71 -13.46
C LEU A 62 6.87 12.25 -13.58
N ASP A 63 6.64 12.95 -12.48
CA ASP A 63 6.56 14.41 -12.44
C ASP A 63 7.95 15.08 -12.63
N SER A 64 9.03 14.40 -12.25
CA SER A 64 10.42 14.87 -12.48
C SER A 64 10.92 14.66 -13.91
N ALA A 65 10.17 13.94 -14.75
CA ALA A 65 10.53 13.79 -16.15
C ALA A 65 10.37 15.15 -16.88
N PRO A 66 11.36 15.57 -17.69
CA PRO A 66 11.30 16.85 -18.37
C PRO A 66 10.05 16.95 -19.26
N ALA A 67 9.36 18.08 -19.15
CA ALA A 67 8.15 18.42 -19.90
C ALA A 67 8.47 18.61 -21.39
N GLY A 68 8.66 17.50 -22.09
CA GLY A 68 9.09 17.49 -23.49
C GLY A 68 8.99 16.09 -24.09
N ASN A 69 7.76 15.57 -24.20
CA ASN A 69 7.34 14.38 -24.97
C ASN A 69 8.03 13.03 -24.76
N HIS A 70 9.11 12.94 -24.00
CA HIS A 70 9.75 11.67 -23.69
C HIS A 70 9.21 11.14 -22.37
N ARG A 71 8.20 10.26 -22.48
CA ARG A 71 7.84 9.35 -21.40
C ARG A 71 9.14 8.81 -20.77
N PRO A 72 9.35 8.94 -19.46
CA PRO A 72 10.58 8.48 -18.82
C PRO A 72 10.84 7.03 -19.19
N SER A 73 12.09 6.70 -19.52
CA SER A 73 12.38 5.38 -20.06
C SER A 73 12.00 4.31 -19.02
N PRO A 74 11.26 3.26 -19.43
CA PRO A 74 10.80 2.23 -18.50
C PRO A 74 11.94 1.59 -17.70
N SER A 75 13.11 1.44 -18.32
CA SER A 75 14.32 0.90 -17.69
C SER A 75 14.84 1.81 -16.57
N LEU A 76 14.81 3.14 -16.76
CA LEU A 76 15.23 4.08 -15.72
C LEU A 76 14.25 4.09 -14.56
N LEU A 77 12.95 4.07 -14.83
CA LEU A 77 11.91 3.95 -13.80
C LEU A 77 12.07 2.67 -12.99
N ALA A 78 12.20 1.52 -13.66
CA ALA A 78 12.40 0.23 -13.01
C ALA A 78 13.66 0.22 -12.14
N ARG A 79 14.76 0.81 -12.64
CA ARG A 79 16.02 0.92 -11.89
C ARG A 79 15.88 1.80 -10.65
N SER A 80 15.21 2.95 -10.76
CA SER A 80 15.00 3.85 -9.63
C SER A 80 14.08 3.21 -8.58
N LEU A 81 13.00 2.54 -9.01
CA LEU A 81 12.12 1.78 -8.13
C LEU A 81 12.87 0.66 -7.41
N LYS A 82 13.65 -0.13 -8.13
CA LYS A 82 14.46 -1.20 -7.54
C LYS A 82 15.42 -0.66 -6.48
N LYS A 83 16.10 0.46 -6.74
CA LYS A 83 17.03 1.08 -5.78
C LYS A 83 16.34 1.60 -4.51
N GLU A 84 15.12 2.10 -4.63
CA GLU A 84 14.38 2.64 -3.48
C GLU A 84 13.93 1.55 -2.50
N PHE A 85 13.59 0.36 -3.01
CA PHE A 85 13.05 -0.74 -2.21
C PHE A 85 14.06 -1.86 -1.87
N ASP A 86 15.23 -1.90 -2.53
CA ASP A 86 16.34 -2.80 -2.19
C ASP A 86 17.26 -2.26 -1.07
N ARG A 87 17.01 -1.01 -0.61
CA ARG A 87 17.74 -0.37 0.49
C ARG A 87 17.34 -0.95 1.85
#